data_AF-A0AA40CY68-F1
#
_entry.id   AF-A0AA40CY68-F1
#
_cell.length_a   1.000
_cell.length_b   1.000
_cell.length_c   1.000
_cell.angle_alpha   90.00
_cell.angle_beta   90.00
_cell.angle_gamma   90.00
#
_symmetry.space_group_name_H-M   'P 1'
#
loop_
_entity.id
_entity.type
_entity.pdbx_description
1 polymer ?
#
loop_
_entity_poly.entity_id
_entity_poly.type
_entity_poly.pdbx_seq_one_letter_code
_entity_poly.pdbx_strand_id
1 'polypeptide(L)'
;MPREEAVLPSWSWVSWRGNVQSESWQSGYDYLVAQDEGADQEVQPRWSTFPTVQWYHSATLASTRFPIKSDAPEWRTRFPGEITQDPIGWQRGIDTDGRRVYTYQDIIGHQFRYPIPIGIGDGRALRSRYIHCKTRHAKLPTTPKPYRAFASGCVFLALQDHDGKLVGTLRLNSSDRDKRSTEPLDLIELSCGSVELRHSGKDLLDHHFADVFDEWVLPEWENGAQDVYEFYNVMHVQWAEPGVASRLAVGRVEKRAWERLAVGEIEVSIG
;
A
#
# COMPACT_ATOMS: atom_id res chain seq x y z
N MET A 1 -32.54 11.74 -14.40
CA MET A 1 -31.13 11.98 -14.02
C MET A 1 -30.30 11.96 -15.29
N PRO A 2 -29.57 13.03 -15.64
CA PRO A 2 -28.67 13.02 -16.79
C PRO A 2 -27.63 11.91 -16.64
N ARG A 3 -27.27 11.25 -17.74
CA ARG A 3 -26.32 10.13 -17.79
C ARG A 3 -24.90 10.47 -17.30
N GLU A 4 -24.60 11.76 -17.16
CA GLU A 4 -23.31 12.30 -16.74
C GLU A 4 -23.04 12.19 -15.23
N GLU A 5 -24.04 11.87 -14.39
CA GLU A 5 -23.89 11.97 -12.93
C GLU A 5 -23.57 10.67 -12.19
N ALA A 6 -23.55 9.53 -12.90
CA ALA A 6 -23.39 8.19 -12.30
C ALA A 6 -21.99 7.60 -12.54
N VAL A 7 -20.93 8.34 -12.17
CA VAL A 7 -19.58 7.77 -12.07
C VAL A 7 -19.44 7.16 -10.67
N LEU A 8 -19.48 5.83 -10.59
CA LEU A 8 -19.05 5.14 -9.38
C LEU A 8 -17.54 5.37 -9.24
N PRO A 9 -17.04 5.72 -8.04
CA PRO A 9 -15.64 6.06 -7.86
C PRO A 9 -14.75 4.88 -8.26
N SER A 10 -14.01 5.01 -9.37
CA SER A 10 -13.05 3.99 -9.82
C SER A 10 -11.87 3.84 -8.85
N TRP A 11 -11.71 4.80 -7.94
CA TRP A 11 -10.73 4.77 -6.86
C TRP A 11 -11.14 3.95 -5.63
N SER A 12 -12.34 3.35 -5.60
CA SER A 12 -12.70 2.46 -4.50
C SER A 12 -11.67 1.33 -4.34
N TRP A 13 -11.25 1.08 -3.10
CA TRP A 13 -10.33 0.00 -2.73
C TRP A 13 -11.00 -1.37 -2.72
N VAL A 14 -12.34 -1.39 -2.78
CA VAL A 14 -13.15 -2.60 -2.83
C VAL A 14 -14.04 -2.53 -4.07
N SER A 15 -13.86 -3.55 -4.91
CA SER A 15 -14.76 -3.86 -6.01
C SER A 15 -15.89 -4.75 -5.50
N TRP A 16 -17.04 -4.75 -6.17
CA TRP A 16 -18.17 -5.65 -5.87
C TRP A 16 -17.86 -7.13 -6.19
N ARG A 17 -16.74 -7.42 -6.86
CA ARG A 17 -16.20 -8.76 -7.15
C ARG A 17 -14.68 -8.78 -7.11
N GLY A 18 -14.11 -9.90 -6.68
CA GLY A 18 -12.66 -10.13 -6.64
C GLY A 18 -12.18 -10.51 -5.24
N ASN A 19 -10.93 -10.93 -5.14
CA ASN A 19 -10.29 -11.22 -3.86
C ASN A 19 -9.77 -9.93 -3.23
N VAL A 20 -9.99 -9.74 -1.93
CA VAL A 20 -9.37 -8.66 -1.17
C VAL A 20 -8.08 -9.24 -0.58
N GLN A 21 -6.96 -8.77 -1.10
CA GLN A 21 -5.65 -9.20 -0.66
C GLN A 21 -5.31 -8.47 0.66
N SER A 22 -5.59 -9.14 1.77
CA SER A 22 -5.49 -8.57 3.11
C SER A 22 -4.08 -8.60 3.69
N GLU A 23 -3.20 -9.41 3.12
CA GLU A 23 -1.84 -9.66 3.64
C GLU A 23 -0.95 -8.42 3.48
N SER A 24 -1.24 -7.56 2.49
CA SER A 24 -0.55 -6.27 2.36
C SER A 24 -0.96 -5.24 3.40
N TRP A 25 -2.00 -5.51 4.20
CA TRP A 25 -2.38 -4.67 5.34
C TRP A 25 -1.47 -4.88 6.55
N GLN A 26 -0.60 -5.88 6.52
CA GLN A 26 0.33 -6.15 7.62
C GLN A 26 1.26 -4.97 7.92
N SER A 27 1.58 -4.13 6.93
CA SER A 27 2.32 -2.87 7.13
C SER A 27 1.58 -1.84 7.98
N GLY A 28 0.26 -1.96 8.10
CA GLY A 28 -0.61 -1.12 8.91
C GLY A 28 -0.93 -1.71 10.28
N TYR A 29 -0.46 -2.92 10.60
CA TYR A 29 -0.71 -3.60 11.88
C TYR A 29 0.43 -3.42 12.88
N ASP A 30 1.34 -2.47 12.65
CA ASP A 30 2.45 -2.19 13.56
C ASP A 30 1.99 -1.68 14.93
N TYR A 31 0.73 -1.28 15.07
CA TYR A 31 0.11 -0.95 16.36
C TYR A 31 -0.20 -2.18 17.22
N LEU A 32 -0.27 -3.40 16.67
CA LEU A 32 -0.52 -4.60 17.45
C LEU A 32 0.77 -5.12 18.10
N VAL A 33 0.67 -5.55 19.35
CA VAL A 33 1.67 -6.41 19.96
C VAL A 33 1.39 -7.82 19.45
N ALA A 34 2.39 -8.49 18.89
CA ALA A 34 2.23 -9.87 18.47
C ALA A 34 1.81 -10.71 19.69
N GLN A 35 0.68 -11.41 19.59
CA GLN A 35 0.31 -12.41 20.58
C GLN A 35 1.13 -13.66 20.26
N ASP A 36 2.27 -13.83 20.94
CA ASP A 36 3.12 -15.01 20.73
C ASP A 36 2.46 -16.26 21.30
N GLU A 37 2.14 -17.21 20.43
CA GLU A 37 2.15 -18.63 20.77
C GLU A 37 3.49 -19.21 20.29
N GLY A 38 4.46 -19.35 21.21
CA GLY A 38 5.60 -20.26 21.04
C GLY A 38 6.97 -19.60 20.83
N ALA A 39 7.95 -20.17 21.52
CA ALA A 39 9.34 -19.74 21.57
C ALA A 39 10.07 -19.96 20.23
N ASP A 40 10.25 -18.87 19.49
CA ASP A 40 11.44 -18.52 18.68
C ASP A 40 11.18 -17.09 18.16
N GLN A 41 11.24 -16.11 19.08
CA GLN A 41 11.06 -14.69 18.77
C GLN A 41 12.28 -14.14 17.99
N GLU A 42 12.47 -14.58 16.76
CA GLU A 42 13.08 -13.71 15.76
C GLU A 42 12.12 -12.52 15.64
N VAL A 43 12.49 -11.36 16.20
CA VAL A 43 11.72 -10.11 16.14
C VAL A 43 11.10 -10.00 14.73
N GLN A 44 9.79 -9.95 14.54
CA GLN A 44 9.26 -10.03 13.17
C GLN A 44 9.89 -8.94 12.27
N PRO A 45 10.31 -9.27 11.03
CA PRO A 45 10.89 -8.28 10.12
C PRO A 45 9.92 -7.12 9.92
N ARG A 46 10.42 -5.89 10.05
CA ARG A 46 9.57 -4.70 10.00
C ARG A 46 9.22 -4.36 8.57
N TRP A 47 7.92 -4.38 8.25
CA TRP A 47 7.37 -3.75 7.05
C TRP A 47 6.74 -2.41 7.43
N SER A 48 7.23 -1.33 6.81
CA SER A 48 6.66 0.01 6.95
C SER A 48 6.14 0.55 5.61
N THR A 49 5.08 1.36 5.66
CA THR A 49 4.57 2.14 4.51
C THR A 49 4.40 3.60 4.94
N PHE A 50 4.82 4.51 4.07
CA PHE A 50 4.83 5.95 4.32
C PHE A 50 4.11 6.70 3.18
N PRO A 51 3.22 7.64 3.50
CA PRO A 51 2.57 8.45 2.48
C PRO A 51 3.59 9.38 1.82
N THR A 52 3.65 9.37 0.50
CA THR A 52 4.46 10.31 -0.30
C THR A 52 3.60 11.27 -1.12
N VAL A 53 2.29 11.03 -1.15
CA VAL A 53 1.34 11.77 -1.97
C VAL A 53 0.24 12.35 -1.09
N GLN A 54 0.01 13.66 -1.23
CA GLN A 54 -1.13 14.32 -0.62
C GLN A 54 -2.35 14.17 -1.53
N TRP A 55 -3.35 13.44 -1.04
CA TRP A 55 -4.60 13.23 -1.74
C TRP A 55 -5.64 14.28 -1.35
N TYR A 56 -6.51 14.60 -2.29
CA TYR A 56 -7.69 15.42 -2.11
C TYR A 56 -8.91 14.70 -2.65
N HIS A 57 -10.09 15.00 -2.15
CA HIS A 57 -11.34 14.49 -2.69
C HIS A 57 -12.30 15.61 -3.06
N SER A 58 -13.21 15.32 -3.99
CA SER A 58 -14.25 16.27 -4.40
C SER A 58 -15.51 15.55 -4.89
N ALA A 59 -16.63 16.27 -4.91
CA ALA A 59 -17.90 15.75 -5.41
C ALA A 59 -17.99 15.81 -6.94
N THR A 60 -17.27 16.71 -7.59
CA THR A 60 -17.17 16.90 -9.05
C THR A 60 -15.77 17.42 -9.39
N LEU A 61 -15.29 17.21 -10.62
CA LEU A 61 -13.96 17.67 -11.05
C LEU A 61 -13.67 19.15 -10.77
N ALA A 62 -14.70 20.01 -10.84
CA ALA A 62 -14.58 21.45 -10.65
C ALA A 62 -14.94 21.94 -9.23
N SER A 63 -15.50 21.07 -8.38
CA SER A 63 -15.85 21.46 -7.01
C SER A 63 -14.63 21.63 -6.11
N THR A 64 -14.84 22.29 -4.97
CA THR A 64 -13.83 22.44 -3.92
C THR A 64 -13.19 21.09 -3.58
N ARG A 65 -11.86 21.09 -3.57
CA ARG A 65 -11.03 19.94 -3.20
C ARG A 65 -10.79 19.98 -1.69
N PHE A 66 -11.03 18.87 -1.02
CA PHE A 66 -10.80 18.72 0.41
C PHE A 66 -9.62 17.76 0.64
N PRO A 67 -8.62 18.13 1.45
CA PRO A 67 -7.47 17.27 1.70
C PRO A 67 -7.90 16.01 2.47
N ILE A 68 -7.45 14.85 2.00
CA ILE A 68 -7.55 13.59 2.73
C ILE A 68 -6.40 13.56 3.73
N LYS A 69 -6.72 13.51 5.02
CA LYS A 69 -5.73 13.44 6.10
C LYS A 69 -5.63 12.02 6.62
N SER A 70 -4.41 11.55 6.82
CA SER A 70 -4.13 10.32 7.56
C SER A 70 -3.45 10.71 8.85
N ASP A 71 -4.13 10.48 9.98
CA ASP A 71 -3.59 10.80 11.30
C ASP A 71 -2.63 9.69 11.78
N ALA A 72 -2.60 8.53 11.12
CA ALA A 72 -1.81 7.37 11.55
C ALA A 72 -0.34 7.66 11.90
N PRO A 73 0.42 8.48 11.11
CA PRO A 73 1.78 8.86 11.48
C PRO A 73 1.87 9.67 12.79
N GLU A 74 0.88 10.52 13.08
CA GLU A 74 0.84 11.28 14.34
C GLU A 74 0.64 10.33 15.52
N TRP A 75 -0.29 9.38 15.42
CA TRP A 75 -0.52 8.38 16.48
C TRP A 75 0.71 7.49 16.71
N ARG A 76 1.40 7.08 15.64
CA ARG A 76 2.62 6.28 15.72
C ARG A 76 3.76 6.99 16.46
N THR A 77 3.86 8.31 16.36
CA THR A 77 4.99 9.09 16.92
C THR A 77 4.68 9.69 18.29
N ARG A 78 3.44 10.12 18.51
CA ARG A 78 3.01 10.86 19.72
C ARG A 78 2.97 10.00 20.98
N PHE A 79 2.44 8.79 20.88
CA PHE A 79 2.12 7.96 22.05
C PHE A 79 3.27 7.08 22.59
N PRO A 80 4.28 6.71 21.78
CA PRO A 80 5.51 6.15 22.36
C PRO A 80 6.28 7.15 23.25
N GLY A 81 6.05 8.46 23.07
CA GLY A 81 6.69 9.53 23.84
C GLY A 81 6.09 9.78 25.24
N GLU A 82 6.42 10.93 25.82
CA GLU A 82 5.81 11.42 27.06
C GLU A 82 4.48 12.11 26.76
N ILE A 83 3.38 11.41 27.01
CA ILE A 83 2.04 12.01 27.00
C ILE A 83 1.57 12.29 28.43
N THR A 84 0.91 13.44 28.61
CA THR A 84 0.35 13.88 29.90
C THR A 84 -0.96 13.18 30.25
N GLN A 85 -1.71 12.70 29.25
CA GLN A 85 -2.98 12.01 29.42
C GLN A 85 -3.22 10.99 28.32
N ASP A 86 -3.71 9.81 28.70
CA ASP A 86 -4.10 8.74 27.77
C ASP A 86 -5.40 9.12 27.04
N PRO A 87 -5.60 8.69 25.77
CA PRO A 87 -6.84 8.91 25.05
C PRO A 87 -8.04 8.24 25.73
N ILE A 88 -9.25 8.74 25.45
CA ILE A 88 -10.49 8.20 26.03
C ILE A 88 -10.63 6.70 25.71
N GLY A 89 -10.88 5.89 26.74
CA GLY A 89 -11.06 4.44 26.66
C GLY A 89 -9.75 3.64 26.57
N TRP A 90 -8.61 4.31 26.51
CA TRP A 90 -7.29 3.68 26.49
C TRP A 90 -6.66 3.66 27.88
N GLN A 91 -5.97 2.56 28.19
CA GLN A 91 -5.18 2.41 29.40
C GLN A 91 -3.77 1.99 29.03
N ARG A 92 -2.78 2.65 29.63
CA ARG A 92 -1.37 2.31 29.47
C ARG A 92 -0.94 1.31 30.55
N GLY A 93 -0.15 0.33 30.15
CA GLY A 93 0.43 -0.68 31.02
C GLY A 93 1.85 -1.05 30.60
N ILE A 94 2.38 -2.06 31.28
CA ILE A 94 3.65 -2.70 30.97
C ILE A 94 3.35 -4.18 30.76
N ASP A 95 3.89 -4.77 29.69
CA ASP A 95 3.76 -6.21 29.43
C ASP A 95 4.75 -7.04 30.28
N THR A 96 4.71 -8.36 30.11
CA THR A 96 5.59 -9.28 30.84
C THR A 96 7.08 -9.08 30.54
N ASP A 97 7.41 -8.47 29.39
CA ASP A 97 8.77 -8.19 28.94
C ASP A 97 9.26 -6.80 29.37
N GLY A 98 8.46 -6.07 30.17
CA GLY A 98 8.79 -4.72 30.61
C GLY A 98 8.57 -3.65 29.55
N ARG A 99 7.91 -3.97 28.42
CA ARG A 99 7.63 -3.03 27.33
C ARG A 99 6.33 -2.30 27.60
N ARG A 100 6.28 -1.03 27.16
CA ARG A 100 5.06 -0.23 27.25
C ARG A 100 4.02 -0.75 26.26
N VAL A 101 2.81 -0.97 26.77
CA VAL A 101 1.66 -1.41 25.99
C VAL A 101 0.42 -0.59 26.34
N TYR A 102 -0.59 -0.66 25.47
CA TYR A 102 -1.87 -0.02 25.61
C TYR A 102 -2.98 -1.04 25.45
N THR A 103 -4.06 -0.89 26.21
CA THR A 103 -5.29 -1.70 26.10
C THR A 103 -6.48 -0.77 25.91
N TYR A 104 -7.51 -1.25 25.22
CA TYR A 104 -8.76 -0.53 25.06
C TYR A 104 -9.87 -1.24 25.83
N GLN A 105 -10.67 -0.47 26.56
CA GLN A 105 -11.69 -0.99 27.49
C GLN A 105 -12.66 -2.00 26.85
N ASP A 106 -13.02 -1.82 25.57
CA ASP A 106 -14.00 -2.65 24.87
C ASP A 106 -13.36 -3.74 23.98
N ILE A 107 -12.02 -3.76 23.85
CA ILE A 107 -11.27 -4.78 23.09
C ILE A 107 -10.45 -5.61 24.07
N ILE A 108 -11.14 -6.54 24.73
CA ILE A 108 -10.55 -7.39 25.77
C ILE A 108 -9.52 -8.35 25.14
N GLY A 109 -8.42 -8.59 25.87
CA GLY A 109 -7.40 -9.57 25.50
C GLY A 109 -6.38 -9.09 24.47
N HIS A 110 -6.50 -7.87 23.94
CA HIS A 110 -5.56 -7.34 22.95
C HIS A 110 -4.67 -6.26 23.55
N GLN A 111 -3.39 -6.30 23.17
CA GLN A 111 -2.40 -5.30 23.53
C GLN A 111 -1.91 -4.57 22.28
N PHE A 112 -1.68 -3.27 22.46
CA PHE A 112 -1.33 -2.34 21.41
C PHE A 112 -0.01 -1.66 21.76
N ARG A 113 0.86 -1.43 20.78
CA ARG A 113 2.10 -0.66 20.95
C ARG A 113 1.81 0.82 21.17
N TYR A 114 0.71 1.32 20.61
CA TYR A 114 0.21 2.67 20.78
C TYR A 114 -1.32 2.70 20.54
N PRO A 115 -2.05 3.66 21.11
CA PRO A 115 -3.47 3.85 20.85
C PRO A 115 -3.78 4.10 19.38
N ILE A 116 -4.95 3.64 18.93
CA ILE A 116 -5.52 3.96 17.61
C ILE A 116 -6.87 4.70 17.77
N PRO A 117 -7.27 5.53 16.80
CA PRO A 117 -8.59 6.15 16.79
C PRO A 117 -9.72 5.10 16.83
N ILE A 118 -10.60 5.19 17.82
CA ILE A 118 -11.82 4.35 17.93
C ILE A 118 -13.03 5.28 18.06
N GLY A 119 -14.02 5.11 17.19
CA GLY A 119 -15.32 5.78 17.31
C GLY A 119 -15.35 7.29 17.05
N ILE A 120 -14.36 7.88 16.37
CA ILE A 120 -14.23 9.34 16.20
C ILE A 120 -15.05 9.89 15.01
N GLY A 121 -15.82 9.06 14.31
CA GLY A 121 -16.62 9.48 13.16
C GLY A 121 -18.03 9.94 13.51
N ASP A 122 -18.47 11.09 13.00
CA ASP A 122 -19.87 11.54 13.05
C ASP A 122 -20.81 10.75 12.11
N GLY A 123 -20.27 9.72 11.44
CA GLY A 123 -20.99 8.84 10.52
C GLY A 123 -21.46 9.51 9.24
N ARG A 124 -21.05 10.76 8.95
CA ARG A 124 -21.48 11.43 7.72
C ARG A 124 -20.76 10.84 6.52
N ALA A 125 -21.53 10.17 5.66
CA ALA A 125 -21.05 9.68 4.38
C ALA A 125 -20.63 10.87 3.49
N LEU A 126 -19.33 11.09 3.35
CA LEU A 126 -18.78 12.01 2.36
C LEU A 126 -19.01 11.42 0.97
N ARG A 127 -19.81 12.12 0.14
CA ARG A 127 -19.95 11.79 -1.28
C ARG A 127 -18.75 12.33 -2.05
N SER A 128 -17.66 11.58 -1.99
CA SER A 128 -16.48 11.79 -2.83
C SER A 128 -16.65 10.99 -4.12
N ARG A 129 -16.61 11.66 -5.27
CA ARG A 129 -16.63 10.98 -6.58
C ARG A 129 -15.25 10.95 -7.21
N TYR A 130 -14.44 11.97 -6.98
CA TYR A 130 -13.10 12.07 -7.50
C TYR A 130 -12.08 12.14 -6.36
N ILE A 131 -10.92 11.56 -6.60
CA ILE A 131 -9.71 11.85 -5.84
C ILE A 131 -8.69 12.54 -6.74
N HIS A 132 -7.91 13.44 -6.17
CA HIS A 132 -6.93 14.24 -6.87
C HIS A 132 -5.59 14.18 -6.16
N CYS A 133 -4.51 14.21 -6.91
CA CYS A 133 -3.18 14.40 -6.37
C CYS A 133 -2.25 15.04 -7.40
N LYS A 134 -1.12 15.53 -6.89
CA LYS A 134 0.08 15.77 -7.67
C LYS A 134 1.09 14.70 -7.25
N THR A 135 1.63 13.94 -8.21
CA THR A 135 2.47 12.79 -7.91
C THR A 135 3.48 12.52 -9.02
N ARG A 136 4.54 11.76 -8.72
CA ARG A 136 5.49 11.32 -9.73
C ARG A 136 4.90 10.22 -10.60
N HIS A 137 5.38 10.14 -11.85
CA HIS A 137 4.94 9.11 -12.78
C HIS A 137 6.07 8.57 -13.66
N ALA A 138 5.85 7.38 -14.22
CA ALA A 138 6.74 6.72 -15.15
C ALA A 138 5.95 5.86 -16.15
N LYS A 139 6.51 5.64 -17.34
CA LYS A 139 5.96 4.71 -18.32
C LYS A 139 6.85 3.48 -18.42
N LEU A 140 6.36 2.33 -17.95
CA LEU A 140 7.17 1.12 -17.84
C LEU A 140 6.63 0.00 -18.75
N PRO A 141 7.49 -0.63 -19.58
CA PRO A 141 7.16 -1.88 -20.26
C PRO A 141 6.82 -3.02 -19.29
N THR A 142 6.12 -4.03 -19.79
CA THR A 142 5.81 -5.26 -19.04
C THR A 142 6.33 -6.50 -19.75
N THR A 143 6.60 -7.55 -18.98
CA THR A 143 6.85 -8.87 -19.56
C THR A 143 5.65 -9.36 -20.37
N PRO A 144 5.85 -10.09 -21.48
CA PRO A 144 4.74 -10.61 -22.30
C PRO A 144 3.90 -11.67 -21.57
N LYS A 145 4.50 -12.36 -20.59
CA LYS A 145 3.89 -13.44 -19.84
C LYS A 145 3.39 -12.91 -18.49
N PRO A 146 2.10 -13.10 -18.16
CA PRO A 146 1.62 -12.85 -16.81
C PRO A 146 1.99 -13.99 -15.86
N TYR A 147 2.11 -13.65 -14.59
CA TYR A 147 2.42 -14.55 -13.48
C TYR A 147 1.23 -14.68 -12.55
N ARG A 148 1.32 -15.61 -11.59
CA ARG A 148 0.28 -15.83 -10.58
C ARG A 148 0.87 -15.67 -9.20
N ALA A 149 0.31 -14.76 -8.42
CA ALA A 149 0.67 -14.56 -7.02
C ALA A 149 0.28 -15.82 -6.23
N PHE A 150 1.21 -16.32 -5.41
CA PHE A 150 0.99 -17.55 -4.65
C PHE A 150 -0.14 -17.40 -3.63
N ALA A 151 -0.07 -16.36 -2.77
CA ALA A 151 -1.03 -16.17 -1.69
C ALA A 151 -2.43 -15.74 -2.16
N SER A 152 -2.49 -14.77 -3.10
CA SER A 152 -3.78 -14.18 -3.50
C SER A 152 -4.43 -14.87 -4.70
N GLY A 153 -3.68 -15.69 -5.44
CA GLY A 153 -4.10 -16.27 -6.71
C GLY A 153 -4.30 -15.26 -7.85
N CYS A 154 -4.01 -13.97 -7.58
CA CYS A 154 -4.14 -12.87 -8.53
C CYS A 154 -3.14 -13.00 -9.68
N VAL A 155 -3.55 -12.49 -10.84
CA VAL A 155 -2.64 -12.34 -11.97
C VAL A 155 -1.81 -11.07 -11.76
N PHE A 156 -0.49 -11.17 -11.93
CA PHE A 156 0.38 -10.01 -11.91
C PHE A 156 1.28 -9.96 -13.15
N LEU A 157 1.68 -8.76 -13.54
CA LEU A 157 2.64 -8.48 -14.59
C LEU A 157 3.95 -8.07 -13.95
N ALA A 158 5.08 -8.54 -14.50
CA ALA A 158 6.38 -8.02 -14.12
C ALA A 158 6.66 -6.75 -14.95
N LEU A 159 7.16 -5.73 -14.28
CA LEU A 159 7.55 -4.44 -14.85
C LEU A 159 9.02 -4.47 -15.23
N GLN A 160 9.34 -3.91 -16.38
CA GLN A 160 10.70 -3.80 -16.90
C GLN A 160 11.12 -2.34 -17.07
N ASP A 161 12.42 -2.07 -16.95
CA ASP A 161 12.99 -0.84 -17.48
C ASP A 161 13.27 -0.97 -18.99
N HIS A 162 13.84 0.09 -19.58
CA HIS A 162 14.12 0.15 -21.01
C HIS A 162 15.19 -0.86 -21.47
N ASP A 163 16.01 -1.36 -20.55
CA ASP A 163 17.02 -2.38 -20.80
C ASP A 163 16.48 -3.81 -20.60
N GLY A 164 15.19 -3.94 -20.27
CA GLY A 164 14.52 -5.22 -20.03
C GLY A 164 14.74 -5.78 -18.63
N LYS A 165 15.40 -5.04 -17.72
CA LYS A 165 15.62 -5.48 -16.35
C LYS A 165 14.32 -5.41 -15.57
N LEU A 166 14.03 -6.43 -14.75
CA LEU A 166 12.89 -6.40 -13.84
C LEU A 166 13.07 -5.32 -12.77
N VAL A 167 12.04 -4.49 -12.61
CA VAL A 167 12.04 -3.37 -11.65
C VAL A 167 10.84 -3.38 -10.71
N GLY A 168 9.82 -4.19 -10.97
CA GLY A 168 8.65 -4.27 -10.12
C GLY A 168 7.58 -5.22 -10.62
N THR A 169 6.39 -5.14 -10.03
CA THR A 169 5.22 -5.93 -10.42
C THR A 169 3.94 -5.11 -10.32
N LEU A 170 2.91 -5.51 -11.07
CA LEU A 170 1.55 -4.97 -10.98
C LEU A 170 0.53 -6.10 -10.89
N ARG A 171 -0.29 -6.08 -9.85
CA ARG A 171 -1.45 -6.97 -9.71
C ARG A 171 -2.62 -6.42 -10.51
N LEU A 172 -3.15 -7.25 -11.41
CA LEU A 172 -4.28 -6.92 -12.25
C LEU A 172 -5.60 -7.13 -11.52
N ASN A 173 -6.56 -6.23 -11.73
CA ASN A 173 -7.95 -6.38 -11.25
C ASN A 173 -8.76 -7.42 -12.04
N SER A 174 -8.11 -8.28 -12.85
CA SER A 174 -8.77 -9.31 -13.65
C SER A 174 -8.03 -10.63 -13.59
N SER A 175 -8.77 -11.73 -13.65
CA SER A 175 -8.22 -13.09 -13.81
C SER A 175 -7.82 -13.42 -15.25
N ASP A 176 -8.00 -12.48 -16.18
CA ASP A 176 -7.73 -12.67 -17.60
C ASP A 176 -6.22 -12.74 -17.85
N ARG A 177 -5.76 -13.90 -18.30
CA ARG A 177 -4.37 -14.22 -18.58
C ARG A 177 -3.93 -13.78 -19.97
N ASP A 178 -4.87 -13.39 -20.82
CA ASP A 178 -4.59 -13.01 -22.20
C ASP A 178 -4.41 -11.49 -22.35
N LYS A 179 -4.54 -10.74 -21.24
CA LYS A 179 -4.17 -9.33 -21.19
C LYS A 179 -2.67 -9.16 -21.34
N ARG A 180 -2.25 -8.97 -22.58
CA ARG A 180 -0.94 -8.49 -22.95
C ARG A 180 -1.04 -7.00 -23.22
N SER A 181 -0.17 -6.21 -22.61
CA SER A 181 0.09 -4.85 -23.08
C SER A 181 1.30 -4.89 -23.99
N THR A 182 1.16 -4.40 -25.21
CA THR A 182 2.30 -4.13 -26.09
C THR A 182 2.90 -2.75 -25.83
N GLU A 183 2.13 -1.87 -25.19
CA GLU A 183 2.53 -0.50 -24.86
C GLU A 183 3.01 -0.41 -23.40
N PRO A 184 3.98 0.48 -23.09
CA PRO A 184 4.34 0.82 -21.72
C PRO A 184 3.13 1.32 -20.92
N LEU A 185 3.02 0.88 -19.67
CA LEU A 185 1.94 1.25 -18.76
C LEU A 185 2.25 2.59 -18.09
N ASP A 186 1.24 3.46 -17.97
CA ASP A 186 1.37 4.76 -17.28
C ASP A 186 1.16 4.58 -15.78
N LEU A 187 2.23 4.71 -15.01
CA LEU A 187 2.24 4.42 -13.58
C LEU A 187 2.40 5.71 -12.78
N ILE A 188 1.60 5.84 -11.72
CA ILE A 188 1.71 6.92 -10.75
C ILE A 188 2.13 6.39 -9.39
N GLU A 189 2.90 7.18 -8.65
CA GLU A 189 3.27 6.87 -7.28
C GLU A 189 2.08 7.06 -6.33
N LEU A 190 1.99 6.18 -5.31
CA LEU A 190 0.99 6.24 -4.24
C LEU A 190 1.62 6.49 -2.86
N SER A 191 2.70 5.77 -2.57
CA SER A 191 3.42 5.77 -1.29
C SER A 191 4.78 5.11 -1.48
N CYS A 192 5.65 5.19 -0.48
CA CYS A 192 6.85 4.39 -0.39
C CYS A 192 6.78 3.42 0.78
N GLY A 193 7.63 2.40 0.77
CA GLY A 193 7.72 1.42 1.84
C GLY A 193 9.09 0.77 1.91
N SER A 194 9.30 0.07 3.01
CA SER A 194 10.50 -0.71 3.25
C SER A 194 10.19 -1.98 4.03
N VAL A 195 11.00 -3.01 3.79
CA VAL A 195 11.00 -4.28 4.53
C VAL A 195 12.42 -4.60 4.94
N GLU A 196 12.62 -4.85 6.23
CA GLU A 196 13.87 -5.46 6.73
C GLU A 196 13.94 -6.92 6.29
N LEU A 197 14.97 -7.27 5.52
CA LEU A 197 15.20 -8.64 5.03
C LEU A 197 16.00 -9.49 6.01
N ARG A 198 16.78 -8.82 6.88
CA ARG A 198 17.79 -9.37 7.81
C ARG A 198 18.87 -10.22 7.12
N HIS A 199 20.10 -10.01 7.56
CA HIS A 199 21.28 -10.78 7.18
C HIS A 199 21.20 -12.24 7.70
N SER A 200 20.24 -13.02 7.21
CA SER A 200 20.35 -14.47 7.19
C SER A 200 20.54 -14.80 5.72
N GLY A 201 21.57 -15.55 5.34
CA GLY A 201 21.76 -16.02 3.96
C GLY A 201 20.67 -17.00 3.49
N LYS A 202 19.43 -16.80 3.93
CA LYS A 202 18.21 -17.47 3.50
C LYS A 202 17.75 -16.82 2.19
N ASP A 203 17.16 -17.66 1.34
CA ASP A 203 16.57 -17.20 0.09
C ASP A 203 15.40 -16.23 0.40
N LEU A 204 15.12 -15.26 -0.47
CA LEU A 204 13.93 -14.41 -0.33
C LEU A 204 12.65 -15.23 -0.36
N LEU A 205 12.68 -16.38 -1.04
CA LEU A 205 11.60 -17.35 -1.06
C LEU A 205 11.27 -17.90 0.34
N ASP A 206 12.25 -17.91 1.25
CA ASP A 206 12.07 -18.35 2.63
C ASP A 206 11.66 -17.20 3.57
N HIS A 207 11.58 -15.96 3.08
CA HIS A 207 11.21 -14.82 3.90
C HIS A 207 9.71 -14.87 4.26
N HIS A 208 9.35 -14.49 5.48
CA HIS A 208 7.96 -14.49 5.97
C HIS A 208 6.98 -13.66 5.10
N PHE A 209 7.50 -12.77 4.25
CA PHE A 209 6.70 -11.94 3.34
C PHE A 209 6.80 -12.36 1.87
N ALA A 210 7.47 -13.47 1.54
CA ALA A 210 7.61 -13.95 0.15
C ALA A 210 6.26 -14.08 -0.56
N ASP A 211 5.23 -14.48 0.19
CA ASP A 211 3.85 -14.62 -0.26
C ASP A 211 3.17 -13.30 -0.64
N VAL A 212 3.69 -12.17 -0.15
CA VAL A 212 3.13 -10.84 -0.37
C VAL A 212 3.90 -10.05 -1.43
N PHE A 213 5.20 -10.30 -1.55
CA PHE A 213 6.12 -9.65 -2.48
C PHE A 213 6.29 -10.49 -3.75
N ASP A 214 5.34 -10.37 -4.69
CA ASP A 214 5.29 -11.11 -5.96
C ASP A 214 6.60 -11.08 -6.75
N GLU A 215 7.33 -9.98 -6.68
CA GLU A 215 8.62 -9.80 -7.33
C GLU A 215 9.68 -10.80 -6.82
N TRP A 216 9.63 -11.22 -5.55
CA TRP A 216 10.63 -12.09 -4.95
C TRP A 216 10.52 -13.54 -5.41
N VAL A 217 9.39 -13.94 -5.99
CA VAL A 217 9.21 -15.29 -6.56
C VAL A 217 9.60 -15.38 -8.02
N LEU A 218 9.99 -14.27 -8.65
CA LEU A 218 10.42 -14.26 -10.05
C LEU A 218 11.88 -14.73 -10.13
N PRO A 219 12.19 -15.79 -10.91
CA PRO A 219 13.56 -16.29 -11.05
C PRO A 219 14.55 -15.26 -11.56
N GLU A 220 14.08 -14.30 -12.36
CA GLU A 220 14.88 -13.23 -12.95
C GLU A 220 15.00 -12.00 -12.02
N TRP A 221 14.42 -12.04 -10.81
CA TRP A 221 14.50 -10.95 -9.85
C TRP A 221 15.88 -10.90 -9.19
N GLU A 222 16.70 -9.98 -9.66
CA GLU A 222 17.96 -9.65 -9.02
C GLU A 222 17.71 -8.77 -7.80
N ASN A 223 17.59 -9.38 -6.61
CA ASN A 223 17.68 -8.59 -5.40
C ASN A 223 19.16 -8.28 -5.12
N GLY A 224 19.46 -6.99 -4.92
CA GLY A 224 20.78 -6.61 -4.42
C GLY A 224 20.98 -7.22 -3.02
N ALA A 225 22.23 -7.53 -2.67
CA ALA A 225 22.62 -7.95 -1.32
C ALA A 225 22.42 -6.80 -0.30
N GLN A 226 21.17 -6.49 0.02
CA GLN A 226 20.77 -5.41 0.91
C GLN A 226 19.97 -5.97 2.08
N ASP A 227 20.22 -5.42 3.27
CA ASP A 227 19.47 -5.75 4.49
C ASP A 227 18.04 -5.22 4.49
N VAL A 228 17.75 -4.29 3.58
CA VAL A 228 16.46 -3.62 3.46
C VAL A 228 16.04 -3.62 2.00
N TYR A 229 14.83 -4.09 1.76
CA TYR A 229 14.14 -3.92 0.49
C TYR A 229 13.29 -2.65 0.55
N GLU A 230 13.56 -1.68 -0.32
CA GLU A 230 12.80 -0.44 -0.41
C GLU A 230 12.05 -0.35 -1.75
N PHE A 231 10.85 0.20 -1.72
CA PHE A 231 9.98 0.26 -2.90
C PHE A 231 9.03 1.45 -2.87
N TYR A 232 8.45 1.77 -4.02
CA TYR A 232 7.26 2.59 -4.16
C TYR A 232 6.06 1.72 -4.48
N ASN A 233 4.94 1.96 -3.81
CA ASN A 233 3.65 1.47 -4.26
C ASN A 233 3.19 2.36 -5.41
N VAL A 234 2.79 1.72 -6.51
CA VAL A 234 2.41 2.40 -7.76
C VAL A 234 1.02 1.97 -8.22
N MET A 235 0.39 2.80 -9.03
CA MET A 235 -0.90 2.52 -9.68
C MET A 235 -0.79 2.70 -11.18
N HIS A 236 -1.24 1.70 -11.92
CA HIS A 236 -1.47 1.86 -13.35
C HIS A 236 -2.80 2.59 -13.57
N VAL A 237 -2.71 3.71 -14.30
CA VAL A 237 -3.83 4.54 -14.66
C VAL A 237 -4.06 4.53 -16.17
N GLN A 238 -5.32 4.58 -16.59
CA GLN A 238 -5.69 4.76 -17.98
C GLN A 238 -6.55 6.01 -18.12
N TRP A 239 -6.13 6.91 -19.01
CA TRP A 239 -6.84 8.13 -19.31
C TRP A 239 -8.06 7.81 -20.18
N ALA A 240 -9.25 7.88 -19.60
CA ALA A 240 -10.52 7.65 -20.31
C ALA A 240 -10.98 8.93 -21.03
N GLU A 241 -10.77 10.08 -20.38
CA GLU A 241 -11.11 11.42 -20.88
C GLU A 241 -9.95 12.38 -20.55
N PRO A 242 -9.82 13.52 -21.26
CA PRO A 242 -8.83 14.53 -20.92
C PRO A 242 -8.98 14.98 -19.46
N GLY A 243 -7.96 14.70 -18.63
CA GLY A 243 -7.90 15.11 -17.23
C GLY A 243 -8.54 14.15 -16.22
N VAL A 244 -9.12 13.03 -16.65
CA VAL A 244 -9.66 11.99 -15.75
C VAL A 244 -9.11 10.61 -16.11
N ALA A 245 -8.51 9.96 -15.12
CA ALA A 245 -7.96 8.63 -15.27
C ALA A 245 -8.77 7.60 -14.47
N SER A 246 -8.76 6.37 -14.94
CA SER A 246 -9.31 5.20 -14.26
C SER A 246 -8.18 4.37 -13.67
N ARG A 247 -8.39 3.83 -12.46
CA ARG A 247 -7.48 2.86 -11.85
C ARG A 247 -7.62 1.49 -12.51
N LEU A 248 -6.51 0.89 -12.96
CA LEU A 248 -6.52 -0.45 -13.57
C LEU A 248 -5.80 -1.52 -12.75
N ALA A 249 -4.69 -1.17 -12.13
CA ALA A 249 -3.85 -2.10 -11.37
C ALA A 249 -3.04 -1.37 -10.31
N VAL A 250 -2.55 -2.10 -9.31
CA VAL A 250 -1.63 -1.59 -8.29
C VAL A 250 -0.49 -2.57 -8.09
N GLY A 251 0.65 -2.08 -7.64
CA GLY A 251 1.77 -2.95 -7.34
C GLY A 251 2.95 -2.16 -6.80
N ARG A 252 4.16 -2.64 -7.07
CA ARG A 252 5.39 -2.08 -6.50
C ARG A 252 6.47 -1.92 -7.56
N VAL A 253 7.32 -0.93 -7.37
CA VAL A 253 8.58 -0.73 -8.10
C VAL A 253 9.70 -0.53 -7.08
N GLU A 254 10.83 -1.20 -7.29
CA GLU A 254 12.02 -1.04 -6.47
C GLU A 254 12.45 0.43 -6.42
N LYS A 255 12.83 0.91 -5.23
CA LYS A 255 13.00 2.35 -4.96
C LYS A 255 14.03 3.00 -5.89
N ARG A 256 15.21 2.39 -6.06
CA ARG A 256 16.29 2.95 -6.90
C ARG A 256 15.90 2.94 -8.37
N ALA A 257 15.17 1.93 -8.83
CA ALA A 257 14.60 1.91 -10.17
C ALA A 257 13.59 3.03 -10.37
N TRP A 258 12.63 3.21 -9.45
CA TRP A 258 11.65 4.29 -9.55
C TRP A 258 12.29 5.67 -9.57
N GLU A 259 13.24 5.93 -8.67
CA GLU A 259 13.96 7.21 -8.59
C GLU A 259 14.76 7.53 -9.85
N ARG A 260 15.22 6.50 -10.58
CA ARG A 260 15.89 6.65 -11.88
C ARG A 260 14.91 6.86 -13.03
N LEU A 261 13.76 6.19 -13.01
CA LEU A 261 12.85 6.07 -14.15
C LEU A 261 11.70 7.09 -14.14
N ALA A 262 11.38 7.68 -12.98
CA ALA A 262 10.33 8.68 -12.88
C ALA A 262 10.71 9.96 -13.63
N VAL A 263 9.80 10.43 -14.50
CA VAL A 263 10.09 11.50 -15.48
C VAL A 263 9.60 12.89 -15.06
N GLY A 264 8.97 13.01 -13.89
CA GLY A 264 8.47 14.28 -13.34
C GLY A 264 7.21 14.10 -12.49
N GLU A 265 6.57 15.22 -12.15
CA GLU A 265 5.29 15.25 -11.46
C GLU A 265 4.14 15.56 -12.42
N ILE A 266 2.99 14.92 -12.19
CA ILE A 266 1.74 15.16 -12.92
C ILE A 266 0.59 15.41 -11.95
N GLU A 267 -0.42 16.14 -12.42
CA GLU A 267 -1.70 16.22 -11.74
C GLU A 267 -2.63 15.14 -12.27
N VAL A 268 -3.25 14.39 -11.36
CA VAL A 268 -4.16 13.30 -11.70
C VAL A 268 -5.47 13.48 -10.96
N SER A 269 -6.58 13.32 -11.68
CA SER A 269 -7.90 13.13 -11.11
C SER A 269 -8.37 11.72 -11.44
N ILE A 270 -8.74 10.94 -10.43
CA ILE A 270 -9.25 9.58 -10.58
C ILE A 270 -10.74 9.60 -10.29
N GLY A 271 -11.54 9.13 -11.25
CA GLY A 271 -13.01 9.18 -11.25
C GLY A 271 -13.60 7.85 -11.66
#